data_AF-A0A4R3RR73-F1
#
_entry.id   AF-A0A4R3RR73-F1
#
_cell.length_a   1.000
_cell.length_b   1.000
_cell.length_c   1.000
_cell.angle_alpha   90.00
_cell.angle_beta   90.00
_cell.angle_gamma   90.00
#
_symmetry.space_group_name_H-M   'P 1'
#
loop_
_entity.id
_entity.type
_entity.pdbx_description
1 polymer ?
#
loop_
_entity_poly.entity_id
_entity_poly.type
_entity_poly.pdbx_seq_one_letter_code
_entity_poly.pdbx_strand_id
1 'polypeptide(L)'
;MKIEFTNRGFGRIEFTDRNGVECSLQESSLANEEAIWLGCNKANPQVLVPGQSWQPVEMPEGYVANTRMHLTRDMVRELLPHLQRFVDEGTIG
;
A
#
# COMPACT_ATOMS: atom_id res chain seq x y z
N MET A 1 13.96 -2.63 0.03
CA MET A 1 12.76 -3.45 0.31
C MET A 1 12.91 -4.85 -0.31
N LYS A 2 12.27 -5.89 0.24
CA LYS A 2 12.36 -7.28 -0.27
C LYS A 2 11.14 -7.58 -1.15
N ILE A 3 11.36 -8.27 -2.26
CA ILE A 3 10.29 -8.75 -3.14
C ILE A 3 9.87 -10.15 -2.69
N GLU A 4 8.58 -10.32 -2.48
CA GLU A 4 7.93 -11.59 -2.22
C GLU A 4 6.87 -11.85 -3.30
N PHE A 5 6.36 -13.07 -3.37
CA PHE A 5 5.36 -13.44 -4.37
C PHE A 5 4.08 -13.91 -3.70
N THR A 6 2.95 -13.45 -4.22
CA THR A 6 1.65 -14.00 -3.85
C THR A 6 1.57 -15.47 -4.29
N ASN A 7 0.59 -16.22 -3.75
CA ASN A 7 0.35 -17.62 -4.15
C ASN A 7 0.05 -17.81 -5.65
N ARG A 8 -0.19 -16.72 -6.39
CA ARG A 8 -0.44 -16.71 -7.83
C ARG A 8 0.75 -16.21 -8.65
N GLY A 9 1.91 -15.98 -8.02
CA GLY A 9 3.14 -15.57 -8.70
C GLY A 9 3.30 -14.07 -8.95
N PHE A 10 2.38 -13.23 -8.46
CA PHE A 10 2.49 -11.77 -8.58
C PHE A 10 3.43 -11.19 -7.53
N GLY A 11 4.32 -10.29 -7.96
CA GLY A 11 5.26 -9.61 -7.08
C GLY A 11 4.57 -8.71 -6.05
N ARG A 12 5.09 -8.71 -4.83
CA ARG A 12 4.63 -7.90 -3.70
C ARG A 12 5.81 -7.40 -2.90
N ILE A 13 5.75 -6.13 -2.52
CA ILE A 13 6.67 -5.47 -1.61
C ILE A 13 5.85 -4.91 -0.45
N GLU A 14 6.25 -5.21 0.78
CA GLU A 14 5.65 -4.63 1.99
C GLU A 14 6.61 -3.62 2.62
N PHE A 15 6.05 -2.52 3.13
CA PHE A 15 6.80 -1.46 3.79
C PHE A 15 5.91 -0.72 4.80
N THR A 16 6.51 0.09 5.66
CA THR A 16 5.78 1.00 6.56
C THR A 16 5.99 2.45 6.16
N ASP A 17 4.94 3.25 6.24
CA ASP A 17 5.03 4.69 6.03
C ASP A 17 5.68 5.40 7.23
N ARG A 18 5.83 6.72 7.14
CA ARG A 18 6.42 7.54 8.21
C ARG A 18 5.71 7.39 9.57
N ASN A 19 4.41 7.13 9.56
CA ASN A 19 3.57 7.01 10.74
C ASN A 19 3.49 5.55 11.24
N GLY A 20 4.25 4.63 10.64
CA GLY A 20 4.22 3.20 10.97
C GLY A 20 3.02 2.47 10.39
N VAL A 21 2.30 3.05 9.43
CA VAL A 21 1.18 2.40 8.76
C VAL A 21 1.70 1.39 7.75
N GLU A 22 1.17 0.16 7.79
CA GLU A 22 1.52 -0.89 6.84
C GLU A 22 1.02 -0.55 5.42
N CYS A 23 1.93 -0.62 4.46
CA CYS A 23 1.70 -0.34 3.05
C CYS A 23 2.23 -1.48 2.18
N SER A 24 1.75 -1.55 0.95
CA SER A 24 2.27 -2.47 -0.05
C SER A 24 2.29 -1.87 -1.46
N LEU A 25 3.23 -2.37 -2.25
CA LEU A 25 3.24 -2.31 -3.70
C LEU A 25 3.04 -3.76 -4.20
N GLN A 26 2.02 -4.01 -5.00
CA GLN A 26 1.69 -5.35 -5.48
C GLN A 26 1.29 -5.32 -6.95
N GLU A 27 1.81 -6.25 -7.74
CA GLU A 27 1.30 -6.51 -9.08
C GLU A 27 -0.17 -6.99 -9.01
N SER A 28 -0.99 -6.44 -9.90
CA SER A 28 -2.39 -6.82 -10.05
C SER A 28 -2.49 -8.11 -10.85
N SER A 29 -3.47 -8.94 -10.52
CA SER A 29 -3.76 -10.14 -11.29
C SER A 29 -4.65 -9.88 -12.51
N LEU A 30 -4.62 -8.67 -13.05
CA LEU A 30 -5.48 -8.25 -14.16
C LEU A 30 -4.97 -8.93 -15.44
N ALA A 31 -5.89 -9.47 -16.24
CA ALA A 31 -5.51 -10.33 -17.37
C ALA A 31 -5.21 -9.56 -18.67
N ASN A 32 -5.72 -8.34 -18.79
CA ASN A 32 -5.77 -7.62 -20.07
C ASN A 32 -4.75 -6.48 -20.16
N GLU A 33 -4.18 -6.06 -19.03
CA GLU A 33 -3.17 -5.01 -18.94
C GLU A 33 -2.42 -5.16 -17.62
N GLU A 34 -1.17 -4.75 -17.61
CA GLU A 34 -0.34 -4.70 -16.43
C GLU A 34 -0.81 -3.55 -15.52
N ALA A 35 -1.12 -3.87 -14.26
CA ALA A 35 -1.52 -2.88 -13.27
C ALA A 35 -0.87 -3.16 -11.93
N ILE A 36 -0.73 -2.13 -11.09
CA ILE A 36 -0.19 -2.25 -9.74
C ILE A 36 -1.16 -1.65 -8.71
N TRP A 37 -1.20 -2.26 -7.53
CA TRP A 37 -1.77 -1.71 -6.32
C TRP A 37 -0.66 -1.08 -5.50
N LEU A 38 -0.84 0.19 -5.10
CA LEU A 38 0.12 0.94 -4.32
C LEU A 38 -0.67 1.73 -3.26
N GLY A 39 -0.61 1.31 -1.98
CA GLY A 39 -1.43 1.91 -0.92
C GLY A 39 -1.12 1.43 0.50
N CYS A 40 -1.78 2.03 1.50
CA CYS A 40 -1.86 1.44 2.83
C CYS A 40 -2.77 0.21 2.81
N ASN A 41 -2.39 -0.84 3.54
CA ASN A 41 -3.09 -2.13 3.56
C ASN A 41 -4.46 -2.03 4.25
N LYS A 42 -4.61 -1.13 5.23
CA LYS A 42 -5.84 -0.91 6.01
C LYS A 42 -6.07 0.58 6.23
N ALA A 43 -7.34 0.96 6.30
CA ALA A 43 -7.71 2.35 6.53
C ALA A 43 -7.76 2.81 7.96
N ASN A 44 -7.93 1.88 8.88
CA ASN A 44 -7.85 2.10 10.32
C ASN A 44 -8.46 3.45 10.76
N PRO A 45 -9.75 3.69 10.50
CA PRO A 45 -10.39 4.95 10.87
C PRO A 45 -10.39 5.11 12.38
N GLN A 46 -10.02 6.31 12.82
CA GLN A 46 -9.95 6.66 14.24
C GLN A 46 -10.68 7.97 14.50
N VAL A 47 -11.24 8.10 15.70
CA VAL A 47 -11.85 9.33 16.21
C VAL A 47 -11.10 9.79 17.45
N LEU A 48 -10.83 11.09 17.55
CA LEU A 48 -10.26 11.68 18.76
C LEU A 48 -11.38 11.92 19.77
N VAL A 49 -11.36 11.18 20.89
CA VAL A 49 -12.34 11.34 21.97
C VAL A 49 -11.80 12.37 22.99
N PRO A 50 -12.53 13.46 23.30
CA PRO A 50 -12.07 14.45 24.26
C PRO A 50 -11.74 13.85 25.63
N GLY A 51 -10.58 14.24 26.20
CA GLY A 51 -10.08 13.69 27.45
C GLY A 51 -9.51 12.26 27.35
N GLN A 52 -9.47 11.69 26.15
CA GLN A 52 -8.87 10.39 25.84
C GLN A 52 -7.92 10.49 24.64
N SER A 53 -7.45 9.34 24.15
CA SER A 53 -6.65 9.18 22.94
C SER A 53 -7.53 8.95 21.70
N TRP A 54 -6.90 8.90 20.52
CA TRP A 54 -7.47 8.26 19.32
C TRP A 54 -8.02 6.88 19.64
N GLN A 55 -9.30 6.66 19.34
CA GLN A 55 -9.99 5.38 19.49
C GLN A 55 -10.35 4.83 18.10
N PRO A 56 -10.33 3.49 17.91
CA PRO A 56 -10.82 2.86 16.69
C PRO A 56 -12.30 3.18 16.45
N VAL A 57 -12.67 3.38 15.18
CA VAL A 57 -14.08 3.49 14.77
C VAL A 57 -14.53 2.13 14.24
N GLU A 58 -15.59 1.58 14.83
CA GLU A 58 -16.28 0.42 14.26
C GLU A 58 -16.96 0.83 12.95
N MET A 59 -16.59 0.17 11.86
CA MET A 59 -17.16 0.46 10.56
C MET A 59 -18.29 -0.52 10.26
N PRO A 60 -19.46 -0.03 9.82
CA PRO A 60 -20.58 -0.89 9.49
C PRO A 60 -20.22 -1.81 8.30
N GLU A 61 -20.97 -2.91 8.17
CA GLU A 61 -20.81 -3.84 7.07
C GLU A 61 -20.91 -3.12 5.71
N GLY A 62 -19.98 -3.42 4.80
CA GLY A 62 -19.91 -2.79 3.47
C GLY A 62 -19.21 -1.42 3.41
N TYR A 63 -18.64 -0.93 4.51
CA TYR A 63 -17.90 0.33 4.49
C TYR A 63 -16.60 0.23 3.69
N VAL A 64 -16.34 1.23 2.84
CA VAL A 64 -15.09 1.38 2.07
C VAL A 64 -14.31 2.58 2.59
N ALA A 65 -13.06 2.34 2.96
CA ALA A 65 -12.18 3.32 3.58
C ALA A 65 -10.89 3.42 2.73
N ASN A 66 -10.68 4.53 2.02
CA ASN A 66 -9.54 4.70 1.11
C ASN A 66 -8.41 5.53 1.72
N THR A 67 -7.17 5.13 1.43
CA THR A 67 -5.97 5.32 2.27
C THR A 67 -4.77 5.87 1.50
N ARG A 68 -4.73 7.19 1.29
CA ARG A 68 -3.58 7.81 0.61
C ARG A 68 -2.30 7.60 1.42
N MET A 69 -1.20 7.28 0.74
CA MET A 69 0.10 7.11 1.37
C MET A 69 0.79 8.44 1.62
N HIS A 70 1.42 8.55 2.80
CA HIS A 70 2.25 9.69 3.16
C HIS A 70 3.73 9.31 3.04
N LEU A 71 4.29 9.52 1.84
CA LEU A 71 5.65 9.09 1.49
C LEU A 71 6.67 10.22 1.70
N THR A 72 7.83 9.87 2.25
CA THR A 72 9.01 10.76 2.28
C THR A 72 9.77 10.68 0.95
N ARG A 73 10.67 11.64 0.68
CA ARG A 73 11.49 11.64 -0.54
C ARG A 73 12.39 10.41 -0.65
N ASP A 74 12.88 9.88 0.47
CA ASP A 74 13.73 8.68 0.47
C ASP A 74 12.89 7.42 0.19
N MET A 75 11.69 7.33 0.76
CA MET A 75 10.72 6.27 0.42
C MET A 75 10.37 6.31 -1.07
N VAL A 76 10.17 7.50 -1.63
CA VAL A 76 9.95 7.65 -3.08
C VAL A 76 11.19 7.22 -3.87
N ARG A 77 12.41 7.53 -3.41
CA ARG A 77 13.65 7.08 -4.08
C ARG A 77 13.79 5.57 -4.10
N GLU A 78 13.39 4.88 -3.04
CA GLU A 78 13.38 3.41 -3.01
C GLU A 78 12.29 2.81 -3.89
N LEU A 79 11.14 3.46 -3.96
CA LEU A 79 10.01 3.02 -4.78
C LEU A 79 10.26 3.23 -6.28
N LEU A 80 10.95 4.33 -6.63
CA LEU A 80 11.15 4.78 -8.01
C LEU A 80 11.74 3.72 -8.95
N PRO A 81 12.81 2.98 -8.61
CA PRO A 81 13.36 1.95 -9.49
C PRO A 81 12.36 0.86 -9.85
N HIS A 82 11.52 0.45 -8.90
CA HIS A 82 10.47 -0.55 -9.13
C HIS A 82 9.35 0.00 -10.02
N LEU A 83 8.96 1.26 -9.81
CA LEU A 83 7.97 1.92 -10.65
C LEU A 83 8.49 2.17 -12.06
N GLN A 84 9.75 2.56 -12.21
CA GLN A 84 10.39 2.77 -13.50
C GLN A 84 10.51 1.45 -14.26
N ARG A 85 10.94 0.37 -13.59
CA ARG A 85 10.97 -0.96 -14.19
C ARG A 85 9.60 -1.43 -14.65
N PHE A 86 8.57 -1.15 -13.87
CA PHE A 86 7.20 -1.46 -14.26
C PHE A 86 6.77 -0.69 -15.52
N VAL A 87 7.16 0.58 -15.66
CA VAL A 87 6.92 1.36 -16.89
C VAL A 87 7.65 0.73 -18.10
N ASP A 88 8.88 0.26 -17.89
CA ASP A 88 9.73 -0.21 -18.98
C ASP A 88 9.42 -1.67 -19.40
N GLU A 89 9.03 -2.53 -18.45
CA GLU A 89 8.97 -3.99 -18.61
C GLU A 89 7.61 -4.60 -18.21
N GLY A 90 6.70 -3.83 -17.61
CA GLY A 90 5.43 -4.35 -17.09
C GLY A 90 5.54 -5.17 -15.80
N THR A 91 6.72 -5.19 -15.15
CA THR A 91 6.96 -5.92 -13.89
C THR A 91 7.77 -5.11 -12.88
N ILE A 92 7.56 -5.36 -11.58
CA ILE A 92 8.27 -4.69 -10.47
C ILE A 92 9.53 -5.44 -10.00
N GLY A 93 9.77 -6.65 -10.52
CA GLY A 93 10.81 -7.61 -10.12
C GLY A 93 12.08 -7.50 -10.92
#